data_AF-A0A972HGP6-F1
#
_entry.id   AF-A0A972HGP6-F1
#
_cell.length_a   1.000
_cell.length_b   1.000
_cell.length_c   1.000
_cell.angle_alpha   90.00
_cell.angle_beta   90.00
_cell.angle_gamma   90.00
#
_symmetry.space_group_name_H-M   'P 1'
#
loop_
_entity.id
_entity.type
_entity.pdbx_description
1 polymer ?
#
loop_
_entity_poly.entity_id
_entity_poly.type
_entity_poly.pdbx_seq_one_letter_code
_entity_poly.pdbx_strand_id
1 'polypeptide(L)' 'MTVTLELSDDALARLEAEAARRGVSIDSLINQLASRLPQRSGPTRRRKLGIVGLGASTSGRRASEADEILAEGFGQS' A
#
# COMPACT_ATOMS: atom_id res chain seq x y z
N MET A 1 -21.92 -16.21 3.21
CA MET A 1 -21.26 -17.31 2.49
C MET A 1 -20.29 -17.99 3.43
N THR A 2 -20.31 -19.30 3.51
CA THR A 2 -19.38 -20.10 4.33
C THR A 2 -18.35 -20.74 3.39
N VAL A 3 -17.07 -20.63 3.73
CA VAL A 3 -15.96 -21.23 2.97
C VAL A 3 -15.13 -22.04 3.95
N THR A 4 -14.84 -23.29 3.57
CA THR A 4 -13.93 -24.15 4.33
C THR A 4 -12.53 -24.04 3.72
N LEU A 5 -11.52 -23.79 4.55
CA LEU A 5 -10.14 -23.61 4.14
C LEU A 5 -9.29 -24.68 4.82
N GLU A 6 -8.60 -25.49 4.03
CA GLU A 6 -7.56 -26.38 4.51
C GLU A 6 -6.27 -25.58 4.68
N LEU A 7 -5.76 -25.48 5.90
CA LEU A 7 -4.55 -24.75 6.25
C LEU A 7 -3.54 -25.73 6.86
N SER A 8 -2.25 -25.50 6.63
CA SER A 8 -1.23 -26.20 7.40
C SER A 8 -1.25 -25.72 8.85
N ASP A 9 -0.80 -26.57 9.78
CA ASP A 9 -0.73 -26.25 11.21
C ASP A 9 0.06 -24.96 11.49
N ASP A 10 1.19 -24.76 10.78
CA ASP A 10 2.00 -23.54 10.88
C ASP A 10 1.24 -22.30 10.39
N ALA A 11 0.44 -22.42 9.32
CA ALA A 11 -0.36 -21.30 8.83
C ALA A 11 -1.48 -20.94 9.81
N LEU A 12 -2.13 -21.94 10.42
CA LEU A 12 -3.15 -21.73 11.44
C LEU A 12 -2.55 -21.04 12.69
N ALA A 13 -1.43 -21.54 13.20
CA ALA A 13 -0.77 -20.97 14.38
C ALA A 13 -0.37 -19.49 14.17
N ARG A 14 0.09 -19.12 12.97
CA ARG A 14 0.40 -17.72 12.63
C ARG A 14 -0.83 -16.84 12.56
N LEU A 15 -1.94 -17.37 12.04
CA LEU A 15 -3.23 -16.67 12.00
C LEU A 15 -3.75 -16.41 13.43
N GLU A 16 -3.68 -17.41 14.30
CA GLU A 16 -4.07 -17.29 15.71
C GLU A 16 -3.22 -16.25 16.46
N ALA A 17 -1.90 -16.31 16.29
CA ALA A 17 -0.99 -15.34 16.90
C ALA A 17 -1.27 -13.91 16.45
N GLU A 18 -1.53 -13.71 15.15
CA GLU A 18 -1.82 -12.37 14.61
C GLU A 18 -3.23 -11.87 14.99
N ALA A 19 -4.21 -12.77 15.10
CA ALA A 19 -5.54 -12.46 15.61
C ALA A 19 -5.47 -11.99 17.07
N ALA A 20 -4.74 -12.73 17.92
CA ALA A 20 -4.50 -12.37 19.32
C ALA A 20 -3.77 -11.04 19.45
N ARG A 21 -2.72 -10.82 18.65
CA ARG A 21 -1.95 -9.56 18.63
C ARG A 21 -2.81 -8.34 18.30
N ARG A 22 -3.78 -8.50 17.39
CA ARG A 22 -4.67 -7.43 16.94
C ARG A 22 -5.96 -7.33 17.76
N GLY A 23 -6.23 -8.29 18.65
CA GLY A 23 -7.47 -8.35 19.42
C GLY A 23 -8.72 -8.55 18.57
N VAL A 24 -8.60 -9.27 17.44
CA VAL A 24 -9.71 -9.54 16.52
C VAL A 24 -9.94 -11.05 16.37
N SER A 25 -11.13 -11.45 15.91
CA SER A 25 -11.40 -12.85 15.58
C SER A 25 -10.64 -13.30 14.33
N ILE A 26 -10.40 -14.60 14.21
CA ILE A 26 -9.75 -15.22 13.05
C ILE A 26 -10.54 -14.92 11.76
N ASP A 27 -11.87 -15.03 11.80
CA ASP A 27 -12.73 -14.73 10.64
C ASP A 27 -12.58 -13.27 10.15
N SER A 28 -12.50 -12.32 11.08
CA SER A 28 -12.28 -10.91 10.76
C SER A 28 -10.91 -10.69 10.12
N LEU A 29 -9.88 -11.35 10.66
CA LEU A 29 -8.53 -11.30 10.10
C LEU A 29 -8.47 -11.92 8.70
N ILE A 30 -9.11 -13.08 8.48
CA ILE A 30 -9.19 -13.73 7.16
C ILE A 30 -9.85 -12.80 6.15
N ASN A 31 -10.96 -12.15 6.50
CA ASN A 31 -11.63 -11.19 5.61
C ASN A 31 -10.75 -9.99 5.25
N GLN A 32 -10.03 -9.44 6.22
CA GLN A 32 -9.07 -8.33 5.99
C GLN A 32 -7.88 -8.75 5.11
N LEU A 33 -7.42 -9.99 5.26
CA LEU A 33 -6.35 -10.53 4.42
C LEU A 33 -6.85 -10.81 3.01
N ALA A 34 -8.04 -11.40 2.87
CA ALA A 34 -8.67 -11.67 1.59
C ALA A 34 -8.86 -10.40 0.75
N SER A 35 -9.22 -9.26 1.37
CA SER A 35 -9.33 -7.98 0.66
C SER A 35 -8.00 -7.41 0.17
N ARG A 36 -6.88 -7.90 0.71
CA ARG A 36 -5.51 -7.49 0.33
C ARG A 36 -4.84 -8.46 -0.63
N LEU A 37 -5.38 -9.67 -0.78
CA LEU A 37 -4.87 -10.61 -1.75
C LEU A 37 -5.08 -10.05 -3.15
N PRO A 38 -4.05 -10.08 -4.01
CA PRO A 38 -4.22 -9.64 -5.39
C PRO A 38 -5.32 -10.47 -6.04
N GLN A 39 -6.33 -9.81 -6.58
CA GLN A 39 -7.34 -10.50 -7.38
C GLN A 39 -6.62 -11.15 -8.56
N ARG A 40 -6.50 -12.48 -8.52
CA ARG A 40 -5.85 -13.27 -9.56
C ARG A 40 -6.77 -13.41 -10.79
N SER A 41 -7.40 -12.31 -11.18
CA SER A 41 -8.31 -12.18 -12.32
C SER A 41 -7.71 -11.14 -13.27
N GLY A 42 -6.76 -11.58 -14.09
CA GLY A 42 -6.17 -10.76 -15.15
C GLY A 42 -4.70 -11.10 -15.39
N PRO A 43 -4.21 -10.96 -16.65
CA PRO A 43 -2.80 -11.18 -16.95
C PRO A 43 -1.97 -10.29 -16.03
N THR A 44 -0.94 -10.87 -15.40
CA THR A 44 -0.01 -10.21 -14.48
C THR A 44 0.40 -8.87 -15.08
N ARG A 45 -0.21 -7.77 -14.63
CA ARG A 45 0.13 -6.43 -15.13
C ARG A 45 1.54 -6.18 -14.64
N ARG A 46 2.53 -6.44 -15.50
CA ARG A 46 3.94 -6.08 -15.28
C ARG A 46 3.90 -4.67 -14.71
N ARG A 47 4.33 -4.50 -13.45
CA ARG A 47 4.50 -3.17 -12.85
C ARG A 47 5.44 -2.44 -13.79
N LYS A 48 4.89 -1.61 -14.68
CA LYS A 48 5.69 -0.64 -15.41
C LYS A 48 6.23 0.25 -14.32
N LEU A 49 7.52 0.15 -14.05
CA LEU A 49 8.25 1.18 -13.34
C LEU A 49 8.06 2.43 -14.19
N GLY A 50 7.06 3.23 -13.86
CA GLY A 50 6.93 4.56 -14.41
C GLY A 50 8.15 5.29 -13.92
N ILE A 51 9.01 5.73 -14.83
CA ILE A 51 9.90 6.85 -14.53
C ILE A 51 8.94 7.98 -14.15
N VAL A 52 8.82 8.25 -12.85
CA VAL A 52 7.96 9.30 -12.34
C VAL A 52 8.65 10.61 -12.68
N GLY A 53 8.44 11.10 -13.90
CA GLY A 53 8.60 12.50 -14.23
C GLY A 53 7.43 13.26 -13.63
N LEU A 54 7.45 13.46 -12.31
CA LEU A 54 6.51 14.37 -11.65
C LEU A 54 6.78 15.78 -12.18
N GLY A 55 5.89 16.25 -13.04
CA GLY A 55 5.83 17.63 -13.52
C GLY A 55 6.84 17.97 -14.61
N ALA A 56 6.36 18.20 -15.83
CA ALA A 56 7.06 19.13 -16.70
C ALA A 56 7.09 20.48 -15.97
N SER A 57 8.28 20.95 -15.57
CA SER A 57 8.44 22.26 -14.94
C SER A 57 7.96 23.32 -15.91
N THR A 58 6.77 23.90 -15.67
CA THR A 58 6.23 24.99 -16.49
C THR A 58 6.85 26.34 -16.13
N SER A 59 7.52 26.41 -14.99
CA SER A 59 8.21 27.62 -14.50
C SER A 59 9.66 27.71 -14.99
N GLY A 60 10.20 26.65 -15.60
CA GLY A 60 11.62 26.56 -15.96
C GLY A 60 12.58 26.45 -14.77
N ARG A 61 12.05 26.52 -13.54
CA ARG A 61 12.83 26.46 -12.31
C ARG A 61 13.29 25.03 -12.03
N ARG A 62 14.51 24.91 -11.51
CA ARG A 62 15.17 23.63 -11.23
C ARG A 62 15.01 23.24 -9.77
N ALA A 63 15.16 21.95 -9.48
CA ALA A 63 15.10 21.45 -8.10
C ALA A 63 16.16 22.09 -7.18
N SER A 64 17.28 22.54 -7.73
CA SER A 64 18.33 23.25 -7.00
C SER A 64 17.93 24.64 -6.51
N GLU A 65 16.87 25.23 -7.07
CA GLU A 65 16.38 26.57 -6.73
C GLU A 65 15.29 26.52 -5.66
N ALA A 66 14.96 25.32 -5.15
CA ALA A 66 13.84 25.13 -4.22
C ALA A 66 13.97 25.99 -2.95
N ASP A 67 15.17 26.15 -2.41
CA ASP A 67 15.40 26.91 -1.18
C ASP A 67 15.12 28.42 -1.35
N GLU A 68 15.48 28.99 -2.51
CA GLU A 68 15.17 30.38 -2.83
C GLU A 68 13.66 30.61 -2.97
N ILE A 69 12.96 29.68 -3.63
CA ILE A 69 11.50 29.75 -3.81
C ILE A 69 10.78 29.67 -2.47
N LEU A 70 11.27 28.84 -1.54
CA LEU A 70 10.69 28.76 -0.20
C LEU A 70 10.91 30.05 0.59
N ALA A 71 12.06 30.70 0.41
CA ALA A 71 12.37 31.98 1.03
C ALA A 71 11.52 33.14 0.48
N GLU A 72 11.05 33.07 -0.78
CA GLU A 72 10.25 34.11 -1.45
C GLU A 72 8.83 34.32 -0.87
N GLY A 73 8.37 33.51 0.09
CA GLY A 73 7.08 33.73 0.75
C GLY A 73 6.30 32.49 1.14
N PHE A 74 6.98 31.35 1.36
CA PHE A 74 6.31 30.14 1.80
C PHE A 74 5.61 30.36 3.15
N GLY A 75 4.28 30.17 3.19
CA GLY A 75 3.49 30.27 4.42
C GLY A 75 2.96 31.66 4.77
N GLN A 76 3.09 32.67 3.88
CA GLN A 76 2.37 33.93 4.05
C GLN A 76 0.97 33.80 3.43
N SER A 77 -0.05 33.83 4.28
CA SER A 77 -1.48 33.81 3.94
C SER A 77 -2.17 35.02 4.54
#